data_AF-A0A2W6CYT9-F1
#
_entry.id   AF-A0A2W6CYT9-F1
#
_cell.length_a   1.000
_cell.length_b   1.000
_cell.length_c   1.000
_cell.angle_alpha   90.00
_cell.angle_beta   90.00
_cell.angle_gamma   90.00
#
_symmetry.space_group_name_H-M   'P 1'
#
loop_
_entity.id
_entity.type
_entity.pdbx_description
1 polymer ?
#
loop_
_entity_poly.entity_id
_entity_poly.type
_entity_poly.pdbx_seq_one_letter_code
_entity_poly.pdbx_strand_id
1 'polypeptide(L)'
;MAGGGLMPTLTRSAPRTRPAGHTHPAAVDASAGRGRLLERRRGPQGRRPRGASMPRVRLMVFGVWLLVLTWPLAAVHLFAPHPSAAVAPGPVAVFPRAIDARAAQFLRAWFAAGEGSEATLAGYLPAPLPQLTGIRAGSLSPDWITSYSLTHTGTTRDYAVLLLAALTAHPAKGPATAVGQRCYQVVLTAVGRGYNPTQPPAQTACPASGVPAAPPTSQLATTGAQGSVPDTVSRWLDAYLVGAGDITRYTSPGIRLPAITPAPATTVQLDALALATGDTPAAAAPADGTRIHVLATVATTDVAGVTGQLTYPLTLTARAGRWEVSAIDLTTHPAR
;
A
#
# COMPACT_ATOMS: atom_id res chain seq x y z
N MET A 1 -32.30 39.62 -36.73
CA MET A 1 -32.98 38.76 -35.74
C MET A 1 -31.86 37.98 -35.04
N ALA A 2 -31.24 38.47 -33.97
CA ALA A 2 -31.71 38.66 -32.59
C ALA A 2 -31.48 37.39 -31.71
N GLY A 3 -30.68 37.56 -30.64
CA GLY A 3 -30.50 36.66 -29.48
C GLY A 3 -29.12 35.96 -29.44
N GLY A 4 -28.24 36.08 -28.44
CA GLY A 4 -28.30 36.72 -27.12
C GLY A 4 -27.90 35.75 -25.99
N GLY A 5 -26.81 36.04 -25.26
CA GLY A 5 -26.46 35.51 -23.93
C GLY A 5 -25.36 34.44 -23.90
N LEU A 6 -24.45 34.35 -22.93
CA LEU A 6 -24.02 35.20 -21.80
C LEU A 6 -22.74 34.54 -21.24
N MET A 7 -21.67 35.32 -21.05
CA MET A 7 -20.45 34.89 -20.33
C MET A 7 -20.63 35.02 -18.80
N PRO A 8 -19.88 34.25 -18.00
CA PRO A 8 -19.48 34.70 -16.67
C PRO A 8 -17.97 34.89 -16.54
N THR A 9 -17.62 36.15 -16.28
CA THR A 9 -16.36 36.64 -15.73
C THR A 9 -16.30 36.30 -14.24
N LEU A 10 -15.17 35.78 -13.73
CA LEU A 10 -14.92 35.72 -12.28
C LEU A 10 -13.61 36.40 -11.91
N THR A 11 -13.73 37.16 -10.84
CA THR A 11 -12.97 38.34 -10.49
C THR A 11 -11.80 38.00 -9.57
N ARG A 12 -10.67 38.65 -9.85
CA ARG A 12 -9.44 38.72 -9.05
C ARG A 12 -9.70 39.44 -7.72
N SER A 13 -9.25 38.91 -6.58
CA SER A 13 -9.19 39.67 -5.32
C SER A 13 -8.06 39.20 -4.40
N ALA A 14 -7.13 40.12 -4.18
CA ALA A 14 -6.16 40.26 -3.08
C ALA A 14 -5.90 41.80 -3.01
N PRO A 15 -5.22 42.40 -2.00
CA PRO A 15 -4.44 41.84 -0.87
C PRO A 15 -4.58 42.65 0.46
N ARG A 16 -3.58 42.47 1.37
CA ARG A 16 -3.15 43.29 2.55
C ARG A 16 -3.74 42.89 3.91
N THR A 17 -3.03 42.83 5.05
CA THR A 17 -1.67 43.30 5.45
C THR A 17 -1.24 42.68 6.80
N ARG A 18 0.07 42.42 6.95
CA ARG A 18 0.90 42.35 8.20
C ARG A 18 0.79 43.65 9.04
N PRO A 19 1.30 43.81 10.29
CA PRO A 19 2.57 43.30 10.89
C PRO A 19 2.43 42.82 12.37
N ALA A 20 3.31 41.98 12.96
CA ALA A 20 4.72 42.08 13.40
C ALA A 20 4.95 42.73 14.79
N GLY A 21 5.83 42.07 15.58
CA GLY A 21 6.49 42.60 16.79
C GLY A 21 5.84 42.16 18.12
N HIS A 22 6.51 41.79 19.21
CA HIS A 22 7.89 42.01 19.65
C HIS A 22 8.27 41.06 20.82
N THR A 23 9.49 40.52 20.76
CA THR A 23 10.54 40.31 21.79
C THR A 23 10.24 39.94 23.27
N HIS A 24 10.99 38.93 23.73
CA HIS A 24 11.64 38.65 25.05
C HIS A 24 11.96 39.87 25.96
N PRO A 25 12.30 39.73 27.28
CA PRO A 25 13.09 38.65 27.92
C PRO A 25 12.74 38.26 29.39
N ALA A 26 13.51 37.29 29.96
CA ALA A 26 14.09 37.15 31.32
C ALA A 26 13.29 37.58 32.59
N ALA A 27 13.43 37.04 33.80
CA ALA A 27 14.15 35.97 34.48
C ALA A 27 13.78 36.09 36.00
N VAL A 28 14.36 35.24 36.86
CA VAL A 28 14.66 35.47 38.30
C VAL A 28 13.62 35.02 39.37
N ASP A 29 14.05 33.95 40.06
CA ASP A 29 14.14 33.69 41.50
C ASP A 29 12.97 33.68 42.51
N ALA A 30 13.02 32.56 43.27
CA ALA A 30 13.16 32.44 44.73
C ALA A 30 11.96 32.42 45.69
N SER A 31 12.17 31.54 46.67
CA SER A 31 11.76 31.59 48.09
C SER A 31 10.29 31.30 48.40
N ALA A 32 9.96 30.20 49.09
CA ALA A 32 10.19 29.86 50.51
C ALA A 32 9.24 30.58 51.50
N GLY A 33 8.68 29.81 52.44
CA GLY A 33 7.99 30.31 53.65
C GLY A 33 6.52 29.90 53.72
N ARG A 34 6.16 28.75 54.34
CA ARG A 34 5.79 28.61 55.76
C ARG A 34 4.93 29.77 56.31
N GLY A 35 3.69 29.44 56.70
CA GLY A 35 2.87 30.28 57.56
C GLY A 35 1.60 29.57 58.03
N ARG A 36 1.66 28.98 59.23
CA ARG A 36 0.49 28.58 60.03
C ARG A 36 -0.17 29.82 60.64
N LEU A 37 -1.49 29.83 60.73
CA LEU A 37 -2.30 30.40 61.83
C LEU A 37 -3.70 29.76 61.70
N LEU A 38 -4.14 28.91 62.64
CA LEU A 38 -4.80 29.24 63.92
C LEU A 38 -6.22 29.80 63.71
N GLU A 39 -7.22 29.06 64.19
CA GLU A 39 -8.38 29.52 65.01
C GLU A 39 -9.27 28.27 65.23
N ARG A 40 -9.16 27.48 66.31
CA ARG A 40 -9.59 27.73 67.71
C ARG A 40 -11.09 28.03 67.86
N ARG A 41 -11.89 26.99 68.16
CA ARG A 41 -13.02 27.10 69.09
C ARG A 41 -13.14 25.87 70.00
N ARG A 42 -12.73 26.07 71.26
CA ARG A 42 -13.16 25.32 72.47
C ARG A 42 -14.50 25.92 72.94
N GLY A 43 -15.41 25.29 73.68
CA GLY A 43 -15.49 24.02 74.44
C GLY A 43 -16.96 23.93 74.95
N PRO A 44 -17.28 23.53 76.20
CA PRO A 44 -16.63 22.57 77.11
C PRO A 44 -17.62 21.67 77.94
N GLN A 45 -17.06 20.75 78.75
CA GLN A 45 -17.57 20.16 80.02
C GLN A 45 -18.80 19.23 80.00
N GLY A 46 -18.91 18.16 80.80
CA GLY A 46 -18.09 17.48 81.82
C GLY A 46 -18.46 15.98 81.78
N ARG A 47 -18.15 15.05 82.69
CA ARG A 47 -17.66 14.99 84.06
C ARG A 47 -17.30 13.49 84.28
N ARG A 48 -16.14 13.19 84.87
CA ARG A 48 -15.71 11.85 85.37
C ARG A 48 -16.48 11.51 86.67
N PRO A 49 -16.56 10.26 87.23
CA PRO A 49 -15.40 9.35 87.38
C PRO A 49 -15.65 7.83 87.60
N ARG A 50 -14.55 7.10 87.90
CA ARG A 50 -14.41 5.76 88.52
C ARG A 50 -14.91 4.59 87.65
N GLY A 51 -14.19 3.51 87.42
CA GLY A 51 -13.02 2.90 88.05
C GLY A 51 -13.25 1.40 87.93
N ALA A 52 -12.36 0.67 87.27
CA ALA A 52 -12.21 -0.78 87.43
C ALA A 52 -10.98 -1.25 86.63
N SER A 53 -10.09 -1.88 87.37
CA SER A 53 -8.87 -2.55 86.96
C SER A 53 -9.14 -3.92 86.36
N MET A 54 -8.41 -4.22 85.27
CA MET A 54 -8.03 -5.56 84.76
C MET A 54 -9.15 -6.46 84.16
N PRO A 55 -8.83 -7.42 83.25
CA PRO A 55 -7.50 -7.92 82.88
C PRO A 55 -7.14 -7.69 81.40
N ARG A 56 -6.04 -6.97 81.20
CA ARG A 56 -5.17 -7.15 80.03
C ARG A 56 -4.80 -8.64 79.98
N VAL A 57 -4.86 -9.26 78.81
CA VAL A 57 -4.26 -10.57 78.40
C VAL A 57 -5.24 -11.53 77.69
N ARG A 58 -6.58 -11.39 77.80
CA ARG A 58 -7.49 -12.28 77.02
C ARG A 58 -8.20 -11.66 75.81
N LEU A 59 -8.15 -10.34 75.62
CA LEU A 59 -8.74 -9.69 74.44
C LEU A 59 -7.81 -9.62 73.22
N MET A 60 -6.51 -9.92 73.40
CA MET A 60 -5.54 -9.82 72.31
C MET A 60 -5.59 -11.03 71.36
N VAL A 61 -6.10 -12.18 71.82
CA VAL A 61 -6.25 -13.38 70.98
C VAL A 61 -7.47 -13.28 70.07
N PHE A 62 -8.62 -12.77 70.57
CA PHE A 62 -9.81 -12.57 69.73
C PHE A 62 -9.67 -11.40 68.75
N GLY A 63 -8.95 -10.33 69.10
CA GLY A 63 -8.69 -9.21 68.18
C GLY A 63 -7.79 -9.60 67.00
N VAL A 64 -6.79 -10.45 67.24
CA VAL A 64 -5.90 -10.98 66.18
C VAL A 64 -6.65 -11.98 65.28
N TRP A 65 -7.51 -12.84 65.84
CA TRP A 65 -8.32 -13.75 65.03
C TRP A 65 -9.43 -13.04 64.23
N LEU A 66 -10.01 -11.94 64.73
CA LEU A 66 -10.90 -11.10 63.92
C LEU A 66 -10.16 -10.40 62.78
N LEU A 67 -8.92 -9.95 62.99
CA LEU A 67 -8.10 -9.35 61.92
C LEU A 67 -7.74 -10.38 60.82
N VAL A 68 -7.44 -11.62 61.20
CA VAL A 68 -7.15 -12.73 60.28
C VAL A 68 -8.40 -13.21 59.54
N LEU A 69 -9.59 -13.19 60.18
CA LEU A 69 -10.85 -13.50 59.51
C LEU A 69 -11.40 -12.36 58.64
N THR A 70 -11.02 -11.10 58.88
CA THR A 70 -11.40 -9.98 58.00
C THR A 70 -10.53 -9.87 56.74
N TRP A 71 -9.34 -10.46 56.73
CA TRP A 71 -8.45 -10.46 55.56
C TRP A 71 -9.09 -11.11 54.32
N PRO A 72 -9.71 -12.31 54.36
CA PRO A 72 -10.27 -12.92 53.15
C PRO A 72 -11.42 -12.09 52.55
N LEU A 73 -12.21 -11.37 53.35
CA LEU A 73 -13.28 -10.51 52.83
C LEU A 73 -12.74 -9.21 52.20
N ALA A 74 -11.65 -8.66 52.73
CA ALA A 74 -10.96 -7.53 52.09
C ALA A 74 -10.21 -7.94 50.81
N ALA A 75 -9.67 -9.16 50.76
CA ALA A 75 -8.97 -9.69 49.59
C ALA A 75 -9.92 -9.93 48.39
N VAL A 76 -11.19 -10.31 48.63
CA VAL A 76 -12.19 -10.47 47.56
C VAL A 76 -12.53 -9.14 46.89
N HIS A 77 -12.45 -8.01 47.59
CA HIS A 77 -12.66 -6.69 46.99
C HIS A 77 -11.43 -6.13 46.26
N LEU A 78 -10.21 -6.55 46.63
CA LEU A 78 -8.98 -6.17 45.94
C LEU A 78 -8.74 -6.99 44.64
N PHE A 79 -9.35 -8.17 44.53
CA PHE A 79 -9.37 -8.98 43.31
C PHE A 79 -10.69 -8.93 42.54
N ALA A 80 -11.61 -8.05 42.94
CA ALA A 80 -12.76 -7.76 42.10
C ALA A 80 -12.22 -7.23 40.76
N PRO A 81 -12.56 -7.88 39.61
CA PRO A 81 -12.17 -7.38 38.31
C PRO A 81 -12.76 -5.98 38.20
N HIS A 82 -11.88 -4.97 38.21
CA HIS A 82 -12.30 -3.62 37.88
C HIS A 82 -12.90 -3.72 36.49
N PRO A 83 -14.13 -3.22 36.24
CA PRO A 83 -14.61 -3.11 34.88
C PRO A 83 -13.62 -2.20 34.18
N SER A 84 -12.72 -2.79 33.38
CA SER A 84 -11.93 -2.04 32.43
C SER A 84 -12.94 -1.26 31.61
N ALA A 85 -12.97 0.05 31.80
CA ALA A 85 -13.76 0.92 30.95
C ALA A 85 -13.38 0.53 29.53
N ALA A 86 -14.34 -0.02 28.78
CA ALA A 86 -14.12 -0.35 27.39
C ALA A 86 -13.65 0.94 26.74
N VAL A 87 -12.39 0.98 26.31
CA VAL A 87 -11.88 2.08 25.52
C VAL A 87 -12.81 2.16 24.33
N ALA A 88 -13.62 3.22 24.26
CA ALA A 88 -14.47 3.46 23.11
C ALA A 88 -13.56 3.34 21.89
N PRO A 89 -13.86 2.44 20.94
CA PRO A 89 -12.89 2.13 19.91
C PRO A 89 -12.72 3.39 19.07
N GLY A 90 -11.55 4.02 19.19
CA GLY A 90 -11.19 5.19 18.41
C GLY A 90 -11.30 4.88 16.91
N PRO A 91 -11.28 5.92 16.05
CA PRO A 91 -11.28 5.72 14.61
C PRO A 91 -10.17 4.74 14.23
N VAL A 92 -10.56 3.61 13.64
CA VAL A 92 -9.62 2.59 13.17
C VAL A 92 -8.98 3.14 11.91
N ALA A 93 -7.68 3.41 11.95
CA ALA A 93 -6.93 3.75 10.75
C ALA A 93 -7.02 2.57 9.77
N VAL A 94 -7.56 2.82 8.58
CA VAL A 94 -7.69 1.82 7.53
C VAL A 94 -6.41 1.79 6.72
N PHE A 95 -5.79 0.61 6.63
CA PHE A 95 -4.58 0.40 5.83
C PHE A 95 -4.88 -0.61 4.73
N PRO A 96 -5.29 -0.17 3.52
CA PRO A 96 -5.69 -1.06 2.42
C PRO A 96 -4.69 -2.19 2.15
N ARG A 97 -3.38 -1.86 2.08
CA ARG A 97 -2.31 -2.85 1.88
C ARG A 97 -2.23 -3.91 2.98
N ALA A 98 -2.56 -3.56 4.22
CA ALA A 98 -2.55 -4.51 5.33
C ALA A 98 -3.73 -5.48 5.24
N ILE A 99 -4.89 -5.01 4.76
CA ILE A 99 -6.07 -5.85 4.50
C ILE A 99 -5.75 -6.85 3.39
N ASP A 100 -5.19 -6.39 2.28
CA ASP A 100 -4.76 -7.22 1.15
C ASP A 100 -3.76 -8.30 1.59
N ALA A 101 -2.71 -7.89 2.31
CA ALA A 101 -1.68 -8.81 2.78
C ALA A 101 -2.27 -9.88 3.72
N ARG A 102 -3.17 -9.49 4.63
CA ARG A 102 -3.83 -10.41 5.56
C ARG A 102 -4.75 -11.39 4.85
N ALA A 103 -5.50 -10.93 3.84
CA ALA A 103 -6.35 -11.78 3.02
C ALA A 103 -5.51 -12.81 2.25
N ALA A 104 -4.42 -12.39 1.63
CA ALA A 104 -3.51 -13.28 0.89
C ALA A 104 -2.83 -14.30 1.81
N GLN A 105 -2.41 -13.91 3.02
CA GLN A 105 -1.86 -14.83 4.03
C GLN A 105 -2.87 -15.89 4.44
N PHE A 106 -4.12 -15.48 4.70
CA PHE A 106 -5.19 -16.41 5.03
C PHE A 106 -5.44 -17.41 3.90
N LEU A 107 -5.52 -16.94 2.64
CA LEU A 107 -5.75 -17.82 1.50
C LEU A 107 -4.62 -18.84 1.30
N ARG A 108 -3.35 -18.45 1.55
CA ARG A 108 -2.21 -19.40 1.56
C ARG A 108 -2.37 -20.44 2.66
N ALA A 109 -2.71 -20.02 3.87
CA ALA A 109 -2.92 -20.93 4.99
C ALA A 109 -4.10 -21.89 4.74
N TRP A 110 -5.17 -21.40 4.12
CA TRP A 110 -6.34 -22.20 3.73
C TRP A 110 -5.97 -23.35 2.79
N PHE A 111 -5.17 -23.08 1.75
CA PHE A 111 -4.74 -24.12 0.80
C PHE A 111 -3.69 -25.08 1.38
N ALA A 112 -2.88 -24.62 2.33
CA ALA A 112 -1.95 -25.49 3.04
C ALA A 112 -2.67 -26.46 3.99
N ALA A 113 -3.80 -26.03 4.57
CA ALA A 113 -4.58 -26.84 5.48
C ALA A 113 -5.33 -27.98 4.77
N GLY A 114 -5.64 -29.01 5.55
CA GLY A 114 -6.44 -30.17 5.18
C GLY A 114 -6.87 -30.95 6.42
N GLU A 115 -7.50 -32.10 6.21
CA GLU A 115 -7.97 -33.00 7.25
C GLU A 115 -6.87 -33.31 8.27
N GLY A 116 -7.16 -33.08 9.55
CA GLY A 116 -6.23 -33.31 10.67
C GLY A 116 -5.22 -32.18 10.91
N SER A 117 -5.25 -31.12 10.09
CA SER A 117 -4.38 -29.94 10.23
C SER A 117 -5.16 -28.63 10.40
N GLU A 118 -6.45 -28.71 10.71
CA GLU A 118 -7.36 -27.56 10.86
C GLU A 118 -6.83 -26.56 11.89
N ALA A 119 -6.15 -27.01 12.95
CA ALA A 119 -5.56 -26.17 13.98
C ALA A 119 -4.59 -25.10 13.43
N THR A 120 -4.00 -25.31 12.24
CA THR A 120 -3.17 -24.31 11.55
C THR A 120 -3.96 -23.04 11.17
N LEU A 121 -5.29 -23.13 11.07
CA LEU A 121 -6.19 -22.01 10.76
C LEU A 121 -6.59 -21.20 12.01
N ALA A 122 -6.24 -21.62 13.22
CA ALA A 122 -6.63 -20.95 14.47
C ALA A 122 -6.12 -19.50 14.58
N GLY A 123 -5.05 -19.15 13.86
CA GLY A 123 -4.54 -17.78 13.77
C GLY A 123 -5.33 -16.87 12.83
N TYR A 124 -6.31 -17.40 12.10
CA TYR A 124 -7.08 -16.69 11.08
C TYR A 124 -8.59 -16.73 11.33
N LEU A 125 -9.13 -17.89 11.72
CA LEU A 125 -10.57 -18.08 11.94
C LEU A 125 -10.89 -18.29 13.42
N PRO A 126 -12.04 -17.79 13.90
CA PRO A 126 -12.52 -18.11 15.23
C PRO A 126 -12.94 -19.59 15.31
N ALA A 127 -12.91 -20.15 16.52
CA ALA A 127 -13.47 -21.48 16.78
C ALA A 127 -15.02 -21.46 16.73
N PRO A 128 -15.68 -22.56 16.36
CA PRO A 128 -15.09 -23.82 15.89
C PRO A 128 -14.52 -23.70 14.48
N LEU A 129 -13.38 -24.36 14.24
CA LEU A 129 -12.73 -24.38 12.93
C LEU A 129 -13.50 -25.28 11.95
N PRO A 130 -13.48 -24.96 10.64
CA PRO A 130 -14.15 -25.78 9.64
C PRO A 130 -13.49 -27.15 9.53
N GLN A 131 -14.31 -28.20 9.38
CA GLN A 131 -13.82 -29.56 9.11
C GLN A 131 -13.40 -29.68 7.65
N LEU A 132 -12.17 -30.12 7.39
CA LEU A 132 -11.62 -30.25 6.05
C LEU A 132 -11.62 -31.72 5.59
N THR A 133 -12.65 -32.48 5.97
CA THR A 133 -12.76 -33.92 5.69
C THR A 133 -12.59 -34.24 4.21
N GLY A 134 -11.71 -35.19 3.90
CA GLY A 134 -11.36 -35.59 2.54
C GLY A 134 -10.40 -34.65 1.81
N ILE A 135 -10.01 -33.52 2.42
CA ILE A 135 -9.05 -32.59 1.83
C ILE A 135 -7.65 -32.95 2.36
N ARG A 136 -6.76 -33.36 1.47
CA ARG A 136 -5.36 -33.58 1.85
C ARG A 136 -4.65 -32.24 2.01
N ALA A 137 -3.96 -32.05 3.13
CA ALA A 137 -3.13 -30.88 3.37
C ALA A 137 -2.13 -30.67 2.22
N GLY A 138 -2.01 -29.42 1.75
CA GLY A 138 -1.14 -29.07 0.63
C GLY A 138 -1.50 -29.68 -0.73
N SER A 139 -2.72 -30.23 -0.89
CA SER A 139 -3.18 -30.75 -2.19
C SER A 139 -3.34 -29.66 -3.26
N LEU A 140 -3.44 -28.40 -2.83
CA LEU A 140 -3.40 -27.22 -3.68
C LEU A 140 -2.38 -26.24 -3.10
N SER A 141 -1.61 -25.58 -3.95
CA SER A 141 -0.72 -24.49 -3.55
C SER A 141 -0.85 -23.32 -4.52
N PRO A 142 -0.91 -22.08 -4.03
CA PRO A 142 -0.86 -20.91 -4.88
C PRO A 142 0.57 -20.61 -5.34
N ASP A 143 0.78 -20.53 -6.65
CA ASP A 143 2.06 -20.09 -7.23
C ASP A 143 2.25 -18.58 -7.01
N TRP A 144 1.16 -17.83 -7.16
CA TRP A 144 1.04 -16.43 -6.77
C TRP A 144 -0.39 -16.10 -6.34
N ILE A 145 -0.52 -15.01 -5.59
CA ILE A 145 -1.80 -14.42 -5.17
C ILE A 145 -1.68 -12.91 -5.33
N THR A 146 -2.68 -12.28 -5.94
CA THR A 146 -2.79 -10.83 -6.02
C THR A 146 -4.20 -10.37 -5.66
N SER A 147 -4.33 -9.18 -5.05
CA SER A 147 -5.63 -8.56 -4.84
C SER A 147 -6.13 -7.94 -6.13
N TYR A 148 -7.35 -8.30 -6.51
CA TYR A 148 -8.07 -7.70 -7.63
C TYR A 148 -8.88 -6.47 -7.19
N SER A 149 -9.59 -6.58 -6.06
CA SER A 149 -10.35 -5.46 -5.50
C SER A 149 -10.49 -5.56 -3.99
N LEU A 150 -10.69 -4.39 -3.37
CA LEU A 150 -11.02 -4.23 -1.96
C LEU A 150 -12.30 -3.41 -1.87
N THR A 151 -13.36 -4.02 -1.33
CA THR A 151 -14.65 -3.37 -1.12
C THR A 151 -14.91 -3.26 0.38
N HIS A 152 -15.15 -2.04 0.85
CA HIS A 152 -15.66 -1.80 2.19
C HIS A 152 -17.17 -2.02 2.19
N THR A 153 -17.66 -2.97 3.00
CA THR A 153 -19.07 -3.32 3.02
C THR A 153 -19.83 -2.45 4.03
N GLY A 154 -20.18 -1.22 3.65
CA GLY A 154 -21.11 -0.37 4.40
C GLY A 154 -20.64 0.13 5.78
N THR A 155 -21.57 0.29 6.73
CA THR A 155 -21.35 0.89 8.06
C THR A 155 -20.58 -0.01 9.04
N THR A 156 -20.19 -1.21 8.63
CA THR A 156 -19.45 -2.17 9.48
C THR A 156 -17.94 -2.04 9.31
N ARG A 157 -17.16 -2.68 10.18
CA ARG A 157 -15.70 -2.80 10.08
C ARG A 157 -15.28 -3.92 9.12
N ASP A 158 -16.14 -4.27 8.17
CA ASP A 158 -15.98 -5.44 7.33
C ASP A 158 -15.53 -5.07 5.92
N TYR A 159 -14.62 -5.88 5.39
CA TYR A 159 -13.96 -5.69 4.12
C TYR A 159 -14.04 -6.99 3.33
N ALA A 160 -14.46 -6.89 2.07
CA ALA A 160 -14.37 -7.99 1.12
C ALA A 160 -13.17 -7.75 0.20
N VAL A 161 -12.23 -8.70 0.18
CA VAL A 161 -11.10 -8.71 -0.74
C VAL A 161 -11.34 -9.80 -1.77
N LEU A 162 -11.32 -9.42 -3.04
CA LEU A 162 -11.29 -10.38 -4.14
C LEU A 162 -9.84 -10.65 -4.52
N LEU A 163 -9.40 -11.89 -4.35
CA LEU A 163 -8.06 -12.36 -4.67
C LEU A 163 -8.07 -13.18 -5.95
N LEU A 164 -7.10 -12.96 -6.83
CA LEU A 164 -6.80 -13.82 -7.96
C LEU A 164 -5.58 -14.67 -7.60
N ALA A 165 -5.68 -16.00 -7.77
CA ALA A 165 -4.61 -16.93 -7.48
C ALA A 165 -4.39 -17.88 -8.67
N ALA A 166 -3.14 -18.06 -9.10
CA ALA A 166 -2.77 -19.20 -9.92
C ALA A 166 -2.45 -20.38 -9.01
N LEU A 167 -3.11 -21.51 -9.26
CA LEU A 167 -3.01 -22.68 -8.41
C LEU A 167 -2.34 -23.84 -9.14
N THR A 168 -1.54 -24.58 -8.38
CA THR A 168 -1.01 -25.88 -8.76
C THR A 168 -1.61 -26.95 -7.84
N ALA A 169 -2.11 -28.03 -8.43
CA ALA A 169 -2.59 -29.19 -7.72
C ALA A 169 -1.47 -30.22 -7.55
N HIS A 170 -1.38 -30.77 -6.34
CA HIS A 170 -0.44 -31.81 -5.97
C HIS A 170 -1.22 -33.08 -5.68
N PRO A 171 -1.45 -33.96 -6.66
CA PRO A 171 -2.13 -35.23 -6.42
C PRO A 171 -1.29 -36.13 -5.49
N ALA A 172 -1.92 -37.09 -4.82
CA ALA A 172 -1.19 -38.03 -3.94
C ALA A 172 -0.18 -38.89 -4.71
N LYS A 173 -0.43 -39.11 -6.00
CA LYS A 173 0.41 -39.84 -6.93
C LYS A 173 0.44 -39.09 -8.26
N GLY A 174 1.60 -39.05 -8.89
CA GLY A 174 1.79 -38.37 -10.17
C GLY A 174 2.33 -36.95 -10.03
N PRO A 175 2.60 -36.28 -11.17
CA PRO A 175 3.18 -34.95 -11.18
C PRO A 175 2.18 -33.89 -10.72
N ALA A 176 2.71 -32.77 -10.23
CA ALA A 176 1.93 -31.57 -9.98
C ALA A 176 1.36 -31.01 -11.30
N THR A 177 0.15 -30.46 -11.26
CA THR A 177 -0.55 -29.96 -12.45
C THR A 177 -1.08 -28.55 -12.23
N ALA A 178 -0.88 -27.67 -13.21
CA ALA A 178 -1.43 -26.32 -13.18
C ALA A 178 -2.96 -26.37 -13.30
N VAL A 179 -3.66 -25.78 -12.34
CA VAL A 179 -5.13 -25.69 -12.31
C VAL A 179 -5.62 -24.41 -13.03
N GLY A 180 -4.70 -23.47 -13.24
CA GLY A 180 -4.96 -22.15 -13.81
C GLY A 180 -5.37 -21.12 -12.77
N GLN A 181 -5.82 -19.95 -13.24
CA GLN A 181 -6.23 -18.85 -12.39
C GLN A 181 -7.65 -19.05 -11.84
N ARG A 182 -7.84 -18.70 -10.56
CA ARG A 182 -9.13 -18.75 -9.85
C ARG A 182 -9.28 -17.52 -8.96
N CYS A 183 -10.53 -17.10 -8.73
CA CYS A 183 -10.84 -15.98 -7.86
C CYS A 183 -11.47 -16.44 -6.55
N TYR A 184 -11.04 -15.82 -5.45
CA TYR A 184 -11.50 -16.11 -4.10
C TYR A 184 -11.86 -14.82 -3.38
N GLN A 185 -13.04 -14.78 -2.79
CA GLN A 185 -13.44 -13.71 -1.89
C GLN A 185 -13.07 -14.08 -0.45
N VAL A 186 -12.38 -13.17 0.23
CA VAL A 186 -12.09 -13.24 1.66
C VAL A 186 -12.78 -12.07 2.33
N VAL A 187 -13.60 -12.36 3.34
CA VAL A 187 -14.23 -11.34 4.18
C VAL A 187 -13.44 -11.20 5.47
N LEU A 188 -13.00 -9.97 5.77
CA LEU A 188 -12.26 -9.63 6.99
C LEU A 188 -13.02 -8.61 7.81
N THR A 189 -12.88 -8.67 9.12
CA THR A 189 -13.35 -7.63 10.04
C THR A 189 -12.18 -6.99 10.79
N ALA A 190 -12.22 -5.68 11.00
CA ALA A 190 -11.19 -4.97 11.75
C ALA A 190 -11.36 -5.17 13.26
N VAL A 191 -10.33 -5.75 13.89
CA VAL A 191 -10.27 -6.01 15.33
C VAL A 191 -9.05 -5.32 15.92
N GLY A 192 -9.26 -4.30 16.74
CA GLY A 192 -8.18 -3.46 17.27
C GLY A 192 -7.40 -2.78 16.14
N ARG A 193 -6.12 -3.14 15.98
CA ARG A 193 -5.25 -2.66 14.90
C ARG A 193 -5.05 -3.67 13.76
N GLY A 194 -5.70 -4.84 13.83
CA GLY A 194 -5.55 -5.92 12.87
C GLY A 194 -6.84 -6.21 12.09
N TYR A 195 -6.73 -7.14 11.15
CA TYR A 195 -7.85 -7.63 10.35
C TYR A 195 -7.92 -9.15 10.49
N ASN A 196 -9.11 -9.70 10.73
CA ASN A 196 -9.31 -11.13 10.86
C ASN A 196 -10.35 -11.62 9.86
N PRO A 197 -10.04 -12.69 9.11
CA PRO A 197 -11.04 -13.41 8.33
C PRO A 197 -12.23 -13.82 9.21
N THR A 198 -13.45 -13.67 8.68
CA THR A 198 -14.67 -14.03 9.41
C THR A 198 -15.22 -15.39 9.00
N GLN A 199 -14.77 -15.92 7.86
CA GLN A 199 -15.28 -17.16 7.26
C GLN A 199 -14.24 -17.76 6.29
N PRO A 200 -14.39 -19.05 5.93
CA PRO A 200 -13.65 -19.67 4.81
C PRO A 200 -13.69 -18.82 3.53
N PRO A 201 -12.64 -18.90 2.68
CA PRO A 201 -12.67 -18.23 1.39
C PRO A 201 -13.75 -18.83 0.49
N ALA A 202 -14.51 -17.96 -0.19
CA ALA A 202 -15.48 -18.38 -1.19
C ALA A 202 -14.85 -18.29 -2.58
N GLN A 203 -14.88 -19.38 -3.36
CA GLN A 203 -14.49 -19.30 -4.77
C GLN A 203 -15.59 -18.56 -5.54
N THR A 204 -15.21 -17.56 -6.34
CA THR A 204 -16.15 -16.77 -7.14
C THR A 204 -15.74 -16.78 -8.61
N ALA A 205 -16.64 -16.31 -9.48
CA ALA A 205 -16.24 -15.94 -10.83
C ALA A 205 -15.19 -14.82 -10.77
N CYS A 206 -14.21 -14.88 -11.67
CA CYS A 206 -13.32 -13.75 -11.88
C CYS A 206 -14.04 -12.65 -12.66
N PRO A 207 -13.82 -11.37 -12.32
CA PRO A 207 -14.33 -10.25 -13.10
C PRO A 207 -13.84 -10.37 -14.54
N ALA A 208 -14.71 -10.02 -15.49
CA ALA A 208 -14.34 -10.03 -16.90
C ALA A 208 -13.20 -9.04 -17.13
N SER A 209 -12.11 -9.51 -17.72
CA SER A 209 -11.10 -8.62 -18.29
C SER A 209 -11.77 -7.76 -19.35
N GLY A 210 -11.49 -6.45 -19.35
CA GLY A 210 -11.93 -5.57 -20.43
C GLY A 210 -11.40 -6.07 -21.78
N VAL A 211 -12.11 -5.80 -22.87
CA VAL A 211 -11.59 -6.05 -24.22
C VAL A 211 -10.32 -5.22 -24.37
N PRO A 212 -9.18 -5.82 -24.73
CA PRO A 212 -7.97 -5.07 -24.99
C PRO A 212 -8.28 -3.98 -26.01
N ALA A 213 -8.14 -2.72 -25.60
CA ALA A 213 -8.22 -1.62 -26.54
C ALA A 213 -6.99 -1.73 -27.43
N ALA A 214 -7.20 -1.84 -28.74
CA ALA A 214 -6.09 -1.66 -29.67
C ALA A 214 -5.53 -0.24 -29.41
N PRO A 215 -4.19 -0.08 -29.30
CA PRO A 215 -3.62 1.25 -29.36
C PRO A 215 -4.14 1.91 -30.65
N PRO A 216 -4.46 3.22 -30.66
CA PRO A 216 -5.03 3.88 -31.83
C PRO A 216 -4.12 3.66 -33.05
N THR A 217 -4.49 2.68 -33.88
CA THR A 217 -3.73 2.20 -35.05
C THR A 217 -3.84 3.15 -36.24
N SER A 218 -4.71 4.16 -36.15
CA SER A 218 -4.99 5.10 -37.23
C SER A 218 -3.87 6.09 -37.50
N GLN A 219 -2.71 5.98 -36.83
CA GLN A 219 -1.73 7.05 -36.87
C GLN A 219 -0.27 6.66 -37.03
N LEU A 220 0.05 5.44 -37.44
CA LEU A 220 1.42 4.96 -37.51
C LEU A 220 1.79 4.59 -38.95
N ALA A 221 2.47 5.51 -39.67
CA ALA A 221 3.03 5.21 -40.98
C ALA A 221 4.33 4.40 -40.80
N THR A 222 4.38 3.19 -41.34
CA THR A 222 5.62 2.40 -41.36
C THR A 222 6.62 3.09 -42.27
N THR A 223 7.67 3.66 -41.72
CA THR A 223 8.82 4.04 -42.54
C THR A 223 9.61 2.79 -42.87
N GLY A 224 9.96 2.62 -44.14
CA GLY A 224 11.04 1.70 -44.50
C GLY A 224 12.28 2.03 -43.68
N ALA A 225 13.09 1.02 -43.36
CA ALA A 225 14.23 1.09 -42.44
C ALA A 225 15.41 1.97 -42.91
N GLN A 226 15.19 2.91 -43.84
CA GLN A 226 16.23 3.76 -44.39
C GLN A 226 15.97 5.23 -44.05
N GLY A 227 16.97 5.87 -43.44
CA GLY A 227 16.93 7.29 -43.11
C GLY A 227 17.58 7.59 -41.76
N SER A 228 17.79 8.88 -41.48
CA SER A 228 18.46 9.34 -40.26
C SER A 228 17.67 9.06 -38.98
N VAL A 229 16.34 8.88 -39.07
CA VAL A 229 15.47 8.55 -37.94
C VAL A 229 15.69 7.11 -37.46
N PRO A 230 15.47 6.04 -38.28
CA PRO A 230 15.79 4.66 -37.90
C PRO A 230 17.22 4.49 -37.38
N ASP A 231 18.22 5.11 -38.02
CA ASP A 231 19.61 5.01 -37.58
C ASP A 231 19.85 5.59 -36.18
N THR A 232 19.25 6.75 -35.89
CA THR A 232 19.35 7.38 -34.57
C THR A 232 18.68 6.52 -33.51
N VAL A 233 17.48 6.00 -33.81
CA VAL A 233 16.71 5.15 -32.90
C VAL A 233 17.45 3.84 -32.61
N SER A 234 17.95 3.15 -33.63
CA SER A 234 18.70 1.90 -33.48
C SER A 234 19.95 2.09 -32.62
N ARG A 235 20.77 3.10 -32.92
CA ARG A 235 22.01 3.36 -32.15
C ARG A 235 21.74 3.83 -30.72
N TRP A 236 20.67 4.60 -30.50
CA TRP A 236 20.25 4.98 -29.16
C TRP A 236 19.78 3.75 -28.37
N LEU A 237 19.00 2.85 -28.98
CA LEU A 237 18.54 1.62 -28.33
C LEU A 237 19.67 0.61 -28.06
N ASP A 238 20.66 0.51 -28.95
CA ASP A 238 21.89 -0.26 -28.70
C ASP A 238 22.65 0.27 -27.47
N ALA A 239 22.82 1.60 -27.40
CA ALA A 239 23.46 2.22 -26.24
C ALA A 239 22.61 2.08 -24.96
N TYR A 240 21.28 2.10 -25.07
CA TYR A 240 20.35 2.06 -23.94
C TYR A 240 20.17 0.65 -23.35
N LEU A 241 20.10 -0.39 -24.20
CA LEU A 241 19.77 -1.76 -23.80
C LEU A 241 20.94 -2.73 -23.80
N VAL A 242 21.93 -2.51 -24.66
CA VAL A 242 23.15 -3.34 -24.75
C VAL A 242 24.32 -2.67 -24.04
N GLY A 243 24.24 -1.37 -23.77
CA GLY A 243 25.37 -0.57 -23.28
C GLY A 243 26.44 -0.38 -24.36
N ALA A 244 26.08 -0.53 -25.63
CA ALA A 244 27.00 -0.41 -26.76
C ALA A 244 27.19 1.06 -27.16
N GLY A 245 28.35 1.63 -26.80
CA GLY A 245 28.70 3.01 -27.14
C GLY A 245 28.19 4.04 -26.13
N ASP A 246 28.16 5.30 -26.55
CA ASP A 246 27.81 6.44 -25.69
C ASP A 246 26.41 6.95 -26.02
N ILE A 247 25.46 6.69 -25.12
CA ILE A 247 24.05 7.09 -25.26
C ILE A 247 23.86 8.61 -25.37
N THR A 248 24.78 9.40 -24.81
CA THR A 248 24.67 10.86 -24.82
C THR A 248 24.83 11.45 -26.22
N ARG A 249 25.45 10.72 -27.16
CA ARG A 249 25.58 11.13 -28.57
C ARG A 249 24.25 11.18 -29.31
N TYR A 250 23.30 10.36 -28.88
CA TYR A 250 21.97 10.24 -29.49
C TYR A 250 20.87 10.83 -28.60
N THR A 251 21.23 11.47 -27.48
CA THR A 251 20.29 12.07 -26.53
C THR A 251 20.37 13.59 -26.63
N SER A 252 19.23 14.27 -26.59
CA SER A 252 19.19 15.72 -26.68
C SER A 252 19.93 16.39 -25.51
N PRO A 253 20.65 17.50 -25.73
CA PRO A 253 21.37 18.21 -24.67
C PRO A 253 20.45 18.57 -23.49
N GLY A 254 20.95 18.34 -22.27
CA GLY A 254 20.20 18.61 -21.04
C GLY A 254 19.16 17.54 -20.68
N ILE A 255 18.87 16.59 -21.57
CA ILE A 255 18.01 15.44 -21.27
C ILE A 255 18.83 14.34 -20.60
N ARG A 256 18.29 13.76 -19.52
CA ARG A 256 18.90 12.64 -18.80
C ARG A 256 18.12 11.37 -19.08
N LEU A 257 18.63 10.58 -20.02
CA LEU A 257 18.18 9.21 -20.32
C LEU A 257 19.41 8.29 -20.20
N PRO A 258 19.78 7.85 -18.99
CA PRO A 258 20.92 6.96 -18.81
C PRO A 258 20.64 5.56 -19.36
N ALA A 259 21.67 4.88 -19.86
CA ALA A 259 21.57 3.48 -20.25
C ALA A 259 21.19 2.60 -19.06
N ILE A 260 20.45 1.51 -19.31
CA ILE A 260 20.05 0.56 -18.27
C ILE A 260 21.30 -0.20 -17.81
N THR A 261 21.51 -0.26 -16.48
CA THR A 261 22.66 -0.95 -15.89
C THR A 261 22.17 -1.93 -14.81
N PRO A 262 22.55 -3.23 -14.88
CA PRO A 262 23.31 -3.86 -15.96
C PRO A 262 22.52 -3.90 -17.29
N ALA A 263 23.23 -4.05 -18.42
CA ALA A 263 22.60 -4.12 -19.73
C ALA A 263 21.62 -5.32 -19.79
N PRO A 264 20.33 -5.10 -20.08
CA PRO A 264 19.34 -6.18 -20.10
C PRO A 264 19.44 -7.08 -21.33
N ALA A 265 20.07 -6.62 -22.42
CA ALA A 265 20.18 -7.36 -23.68
C ALA A 265 21.64 -7.43 -24.15
N THR A 266 21.97 -8.49 -24.89
CA THR A 266 23.23 -8.63 -25.62
C THR A 266 23.12 -8.16 -27.07
N THR A 267 21.90 -8.19 -27.64
CA THR A 267 21.62 -7.71 -29.00
C THR A 267 20.26 -7.02 -29.05
N VAL A 268 20.14 -6.01 -29.89
CA VAL A 268 18.88 -5.35 -30.24
C VAL A 268 18.77 -5.27 -31.76
N GLN A 269 17.58 -5.52 -32.29
CA GLN A 269 17.25 -5.36 -33.70
C GLN A 269 15.98 -4.54 -33.83
N LEU A 270 16.02 -3.45 -34.62
CA LEU A 270 14.84 -2.65 -34.94
C LEU A 270 13.99 -3.35 -36.00
N ASP A 271 12.83 -3.88 -35.59
CA ASP A 271 11.93 -4.63 -36.46
C ASP A 271 10.94 -3.72 -37.18
N ALA A 272 10.42 -2.72 -36.47
CA ALA A 272 9.49 -1.76 -37.03
C ALA A 272 9.68 -0.38 -36.41
N LEU A 273 9.50 0.64 -37.22
CA LEU A 273 9.43 2.03 -36.78
C LEU A 273 8.23 2.67 -37.44
N ALA A 274 7.36 3.26 -36.61
CA ALA A 274 6.23 3.99 -37.12
C ALA A 274 6.15 5.40 -36.54
N LEU A 275 5.75 6.37 -37.37
CA LEU A 275 5.60 7.77 -36.97
C LEU A 275 4.15 8.10 -36.65
N ALA A 276 3.94 8.95 -35.64
CA ALA A 276 2.62 9.51 -35.35
C ALA A 276 2.06 10.32 -36.53
N THR A 277 0.74 10.30 -36.71
CA THR A 277 0.07 11.04 -37.79
C THR A 277 0.34 12.53 -37.69
N GLY A 278 0.73 13.11 -38.82
CA GLY A 278 1.10 14.51 -38.93
C GLY A 278 2.61 14.72 -38.82
N ASP A 279 3.35 13.76 -38.26
CA ASP A 279 4.81 13.81 -38.27
C ASP A 279 5.32 13.34 -39.63
N THR A 280 6.20 14.15 -40.20
CA THR A 280 6.90 13.83 -41.45
C THR A 280 8.40 13.99 -41.19
N PRO A 281 9.19 12.92 -41.32
CA PRO A 281 10.63 13.04 -41.16
C PRO A 281 11.18 13.78 -42.37
N ALA A 282 11.98 14.83 -42.14
CA ALA A 282 12.62 15.56 -43.23
C ALA A 282 13.58 14.64 -43.99
N ALA A 283 13.53 14.65 -45.33
CA ALA A 283 14.24 13.69 -46.16
C ALA A 283 15.78 13.85 -46.17
N ALA A 284 16.33 15.00 -45.79
CA ALA A 284 17.77 15.28 -45.87
C ALA A 284 18.36 15.79 -44.55
N ALA A 285 17.87 16.93 -44.05
CA ALA A 285 18.29 17.50 -42.78
C ALA A 285 17.07 18.13 -42.09
N PRO A 286 16.68 17.69 -40.88
CA PRO A 286 15.58 18.30 -40.17
C PRO A 286 15.95 19.68 -39.63
N ALA A 287 14.99 20.60 -39.66
CA ALA A 287 15.16 21.94 -39.10
C ALA A 287 15.29 21.87 -37.58
N ASP A 288 16.16 22.70 -37.02
CA ASP A 288 16.39 22.73 -35.57
C ASP A 288 15.09 22.98 -34.80
N GLY A 289 14.89 22.20 -33.73
CA GLY A 289 13.68 22.22 -32.92
C GLY A 289 12.50 21.43 -33.49
N THR A 290 12.58 20.88 -34.71
CA THR A 290 11.54 19.97 -35.23
C THR A 290 11.40 18.78 -34.30
N ARG A 291 10.16 18.41 -33.97
CA ARG A 291 9.86 17.23 -33.15
C ARG A 291 9.04 16.22 -33.94
N ILE A 292 9.37 14.95 -33.76
CA ILE A 292 8.58 13.82 -34.26
C ILE A 292 8.44 12.78 -33.15
N HIS A 293 7.40 11.97 -33.24
CA HIS A 293 7.05 10.93 -32.29
C HIS A 293 7.04 9.61 -33.03
N VAL A 294 7.76 8.63 -32.49
CA VAL A 294 7.92 7.33 -33.12
C VAL A 294 7.56 6.22 -32.16
N LEU A 295 7.05 5.11 -32.68
CA LEU A 295 6.97 3.83 -31.99
C LEU A 295 8.02 2.90 -32.60
N ALA A 296 9.04 2.58 -31.82
CA ALA A 296 10.07 1.61 -32.21
C ALA A 296 9.73 0.24 -31.61
N THR A 297 9.53 -0.76 -32.47
CA THR A 297 9.41 -2.16 -32.06
C THR A 297 10.75 -2.84 -32.28
N VAL A 298 11.30 -3.46 -31.24
CA VAL A 298 12.60 -4.13 -31.31
C VAL A 298 12.52 -5.57 -30.81
N ALA A 299 13.27 -6.44 -31.47
CA ALA A 299 13.64 -7.74 -30.93
C ALA A 299 14.91 -7.58 -30.07
N THR A 300 14.92 -8.19 -28.90
CA THR A 300 16.06 -8.22 -27.98
C THR A 300 16.43 -9.65 -27.65
N THR A 301 17.72 -9.93 -27.51
CA THR A 301 18.21 -11.20 -26.97
C THR A 301 18.94 -10.93 -25.67
N ASP A 302 18.64 -11.69 -24.62
CA ASP A 302 19.33 -11.58 -23.34
C ASP A 302 20.59 -12.48 -23.27
N VAL A 303 21.28 -12.41 -22.12
CA VAL A 303 22.50 -13.22 -21.86
C VAL A 303 22.25 -14.73 -21.83
N ALA A 304 21.00 -15.17 -21.66
CA ALA A 304 20.60 -16.57 -21.71
C ALA A 304 20.19 -17.01 -23.13
N GLY A 305 20.25 -16.11 -24.12
CA GLY A 305 19.85 -16.37 -25.49
C GLY A 305 18.33 -16.30 -25.71
N VAL A 306 17.56 -15.79 -24.74
CA VAL A 306 16.10 -15.69 -24.86
C VAL A 306 15.75 -14.45 -25.65
N THR A 307 14.95 -14.63 -26.70
CA THR A 307 14.43 -13.54 -27.52
C THR A 307 13.11 -13.01 -26.98
N GLY A 308 12.99 -11.68 -26.96
CA GLY A 308 11.78 -10.96 -26.57
C GLY A 308 11.52 -9.78 -27.49
N GLN A 309 10.30 -9.25 -27.47
CA GLN A 309 9.93 -8.05 -28.22
C GLN A 309 9.60 -6.92 -27.25
N LEU A 310 10.20 -5.74 -27.49
CA LEU A 310 9.94 -4.52 -26.72
C LEU A 310 9.41 -3.43 -27.64
N THR A 311 8.73 -2.44 -27.06
CA THR A 311 8.24 -1.29 -27.80
C THR A 311 8.59 0.00 -27.07
N TYR A 312 9.13 0.98 -27.79
CA TYR A 312 9.59 2.26 -27.28
C TYR A 312 8.88 3.40 -28.00
N PRO A 313 7.88 4.05 -27.37
CA PRO A 313 7.41 5.34 -27.83
C PRO A 313 8.47 6.39 -27.49
N LEU A 314 8.99 7.09 -28.50
CA LEU A 314 10.09 8.04 -28.36
C LEU A 314 9.71 9.37 -29.00
N THR A 315 10.10 10.47 -28.36
CA THR A 315 10.10 11.80 -28.98
C THR A 315 11.51 12.14 -29.44
N LEU A 316 11.67 12.44 -30.73
CA LEU A 316 12.94 12.88 -31.31
C LEU A 316 12.88 14.38 -31.58
N THR A 317 13.94 15.10 -31.21
CA THR A 317 14.12 16.53 -31.51
C THR A 317 15.30 16.71 -32.43
N ALA A 318 15.11 17.50 -33.48
CA ALA A 318 16.13 17.83 -34.46
C ALA A 318 17.06 18.95 -33.95
N ARG A 319 18.36 18.79 -34.17
CA ARG A 319 19.37 19.80 -33.85
C ARG A 319 20.60 19.67 -34.74
N ALA A 320 21.05 20.76 -35.35
CA ALA A 320 22.16 20.80 -36.29
C ALA A 320 22.02 19.74 -37.40
N GLY A 321 20.81 19.59 -37.95
CA GLY A 321 20.53 18.65 -39.04
C GLY A 321 20.58 17.17 -38.67
N ARG A 322 20.57 16.82 -37.37
CA ARG A 322 20.47 15.43 -36.91
C ARG A 322 19.31 15.26 -35.93
N TRP A 323 18.81 14.05 -35.83
CA TRP A 323 17.84 13.69 -34.81
C TRP A 323 18.53 13.27 -33.51
N GLU A 324 17.90 13.59 -32.40
CA GLU A 324 18.31 13.17 -31.06
C GLU A 324 17.06 12.72 -30.30
N VAL A 325 17.17 11.68 -29.47
CA VAL A 325 16.10 11.25 -28.57
C VAL A 325 15.99 12.23 -27.41
N SER A 326 14.78 12.76 -27.23
CA SER A 326 14.46 13.77 -26.22
C SER A 326 13.50 13.29 -25.13
N ALA A 327 12.79 12.18 -25.34
CA ALA A 327 11.96 11.52 -24.34
C ALA A 327 11.71 10.05 -24.68
N ILE A 328 11.45 9.25 -23.63
CA ILE A 328 10.71 7.98 -23.72
C ILE A 328 9.31 8.28 -23.19
N ASP A 329 8.31 8.11 -24.03
CA ASP A 329 6.94 8.52 -23.74
C ASP A 329 6.16 7.40 -23.01
N LEU A 330 5.01 7.74 -22.42
CA LEU A 330 4.10 6.73 -21.85
C LEU A 330 3.27 6.04 -22.94
N THR A 331 2.99 6.77 -24.02
CA THR A 331 2.22 6.31 -25.19
C THR A 331 2.74 7.02 -26.44
N THR A 332 2.44 6.49 -27.62
CA THR A 332 2.85 7.05 -28.92
C THR A 332 2.16 8.35 -29.33
N HIS A 333 1.37 8.96 -28.45
CA HIS A 333 0.72 10.24 -28.68
C HIS A 333 1.06 11.19 -27.51
N PRO A 334 1.39 12.47 -27.77
CA PRO A 334 1.40 13.44 -26.70
C PRO A 334 -0.01 13.54 -26.10
N ALA A 335 -0.14 13.45 -24.78
CA ALA A 335 -1.38 13.83 -24.12
C ALA A 335 -1.69 15.29 -24.51
N ARG A 336 -2.84 15.52 -25.17
CA ARG A 336 -3.33 16.87 -25.44
C ARG A 336 -3.70 17.58 -24.15
#